data_AF-A0AAW5VP87-F1
#
_entry.id   AF-A0AAW5VP87-F1
#
_cell.length_a   1.000
_cell.length_b   1.000
_cell.length_c   1.000
_cell.angle_alpha   90.00
_cell.angle_beta   90.00
_cell.angle_gamma   90.00
#
_symmetry.space_group_name_H-M   'P 1'
#
loop_
_entity.id
_entity.type
_entity.pdbx_description
1 polymer ?
#
loop_
_entity_poly.entity_id
_entity_poly.type
_entity_poly.pdbx_seq_one_letter_code
_entity_poly.pdbx_strand_id
1 'polypeptide(L)'
;MNWKVFTSICIFLLMISKTNLYSEDNVRYTGLISHSEKRVLDGKAEFQKSGTFPLEWKLFYKGKQGDFVVFYDLNGDEIHYRYRRNKFDLDAEVFVKDLFPGNPYRVKGEWIGYYFYSVDERGKRSSLPTPKKLPAEPKEFADRQSVPIFKLIEYIEVRTDDLLY
;
A
#
# COMPACT_ATOMS: atom_id res chain seq x y z
N MET A 1 17.18 23.12 -57.40
CA MET A 1 17.15 21.65 -57.46
C MET A 1 18.22 21.13 -56.50
N ASN A 2 17.98 20.49 -55.36
CA ASN A 2 16.76 20.12 -54.64
C ASN A 2 17.01 20.17 -53.12
N TRP A 3 16.29 21.06 -52.43
CA TRP A 3 16.25 21.27 -50.96
C TRP A 3 15.71 20.06 -50.16
N LYS A 4 15.27 18.98 -50.83
CA LYS A 4 14.58 17.84 -50.21
C LYS A 4 15.46 16.67 -49.77
N VAL A 5 16.79 16.78 -49.88
CA VAL A 5 17.70 15.68 -49.49
C VAL A 5 18.44 15.97 -48.18
N PHE A 6 18.41 17.22 -47.71
CA PHE A 6 19.12 17.64 -46.49
C PHE A 6 18.40 17.29 -45.17
N THR A 7 17.17 16.78 -45.22
CA THR A 7 16.35 16.54 -44.02
C THR A 7 16.13 15.07 -43.67
N SER A 8 16.75 14.13 -44.40
CA SER A 8 16.49 12.69 -44.20
C SER A 8 17.64 11.89 -43.55
N ILE A 9 18.77 12.51 -43.22
CA ILE A 9 19.95 11.82 -42.66
C ILE A 9 20.25 12.22 -41.19
N CYS A 10 19.50 13.16 -40.62
CA CYS A 10 19.65 13.57 -39.21
C CYS A 10 18.58 13.02 -38.25
N ILE A 11 17.69 12.14 -38.71
CA ILE A 11 16.60 11.55 -37.89
C ILE A 11 16.64 10.02 -38.00
N PHE A 12 17.79 9.39 -37.71
CA PHE A 12 17.85 7.92 -37.56
C PHE A 12 18.91 7.41 -36.59
N LEU A 13 19.54 8.27 -35.78
CA LEU A 13 20.63 7.89 -34.86
C LEU A 13 20.40 8.30 -33.40
N LEU A 14 19.14 8.56 -33.01
CA LEU A 14 18.75 8.91 -31.64
C LEU A 14 17.71 7.95 -31.06
N MET A 15 17.81 6.66 -31.42
CA MET A 15 17.08 5.59 -30.76
C MET A 15 18.02 4.40 -30.60
N ILE A 16 18.49 4.18 -29.38
CA ILE A 16 18.45 2.90 -28.64
C ILE A 16 19.00 3.19 -27.23
N SER A 17 18.04 3.50 -26.36
CA SER A 17 17.82 2.85 -25.07
C SER A 17 19.02 2.59 -24.16
N LYS A 18 19.07 3.44 -23.12
CA LYS A 18 19.38 3.14 -21.71
C LYS A 18 19.80 1.69 -21.44
N THR A 19 21.08 1.49 -21.16
CA THR A 19 21.57 0.33 -20.42
C THR A 19 20.91 0.33 -19.04
N ASN A 20 19.94 -0.54 -18.82
CA ASN A 20 19.51 -0.89 -17.47
C ASN A 20 20.67 -1.65 -16.82
N LEU A 21 21.22 -1.08 -15.75
CA LEU A 21 22.00 -1.83 -14.77
C LEU A 21 21.11 -2.98 -14.29
N TYR A 22 21.46 -4.20 -14.70
CA TYR A 22 20.97 -5.40 -14.02
C TYR A 22 21.71 -5.46 -12.68
N SER A 23 21.01 -5.09 -11.61
CA SER A 23 21.33 -5.58 -10.27
C SER A 23 21.01 -7.06 -10.27
N GLU A 24 22.05 -7.87 -10.10
CA GLU A 24 21.97 -9.31 -9.89
C GLU A 24 21.53 -9.56 -8.44
N ASP A 25 20.24 -9.40 -8.14
CA ASP A 25 19.69 -9.87 -6.86
C ASP A 25 19.22 -11.32 -7.01
N ASN A 26 20.19 -12.20 -6.81
CA ASN A 26 20.04 -13.65 -6.77
C ASN A 26 19.45 -14.09 -5.42
N VAL A 27 18.19 -13.72 -5.16
CA VAL A 27 17.35 -14.33 -4.13
C VAL A 27 15.95 -14.51 -4.71
N ARG A 28 15.60 -15.74 -5.09
CA ARG A 28 14.21 -16.10 -5.45
C ARG A 28 13.32 -15.94 -4.22
N TYR A 29 12.80 -14.74 -4.02
CA TYR A 29 11.65 -14.49 -3.16
C TYR A 29 10.40 -15.04 -3.87
N THR A 30 9.89 -16.17 -3.40
CA THR A 30 8.62 -16.77 -3.85
C THR A 30 7.44 -16.15 -3.10
N GLY A 31 7.45 -14.85 -2.84
CA GLY A 31 6.32 -14.18 -2.21
C GLY A 31 5.27 -13.81 -3.24
N LEU A 32 4.02 -14.08 -2.89
CA LEU A 32 2.83 -13.81 -3.71
C LEU A 32 2.56 -12.32 -3.98
N ILE A 33 3.29 -11.40 -3.33
CA ILE A 33 3.22 -9.96 -3.56
C ILE A 33 4.57 -9.50 -4.13
N SER A 34 4.55 -8.91 -5.33
CA SER A 34 5.76 -8.46 -6.03
C SER A 34 6.44 -7.27 -5.32
N HIS A 35 7.75 -7.13 -5.52
CA HIS A 35 8.49 -5.94 -5.10
C HIS A 35 8.04 -4.66 -5.82
N SER A 36 7.41 -4.79 -6.99
CA SER A 36 6.82 -3.67 -7.73
C SER A 36 5.50 -3.16 -7.15
N GLU A 37 4.89 -3.89 -6.21
CA GLU A 37 3.63 -3.49 -5.59
C GLU A 37 3.82 -2.27 -4.69
N LYS A 38 2.84 -1.37 -4.71
CA LYS A 38 2.88 -0.10 -3.98
C LYS A 38 3.02 -0.34 -2.47
N ARG A 39 3.91 0.40 -1.82
CA ARG A 39 4.07 0.41 -0.35
C ARG A 39 3.16 1.44 0.30
N VAL A 40 2.87 1.26 1.58
CA VAL A 40 2.02 2.21 2.32
C VAL A 40 2.63 3.61 2.28
N LEU A 41 3.96 3.71 2.40
CA LEU A 41 4.69 4.97 2.28
C LEU A 41 4.56 5.62 0.89
N ASP A 42 4.51 4.83 -0.17
CA ASP A 42 4.31 5.36 -1.53
C ASP A 42 2.92 5.98 -1.67
N GLY A 43 1.88 5.32 -1.11
CA GLY A 43 0.54 5.89 -1.06
C GLY A 43 0.47 7.18 -0.24
N LYS A 44 1.22 7.26 0.88
CA LYS A 44 1.32 8.49 1.68
C LYS A 44 1.99 9.62 0.91
N ALA A 45 3.05 9.31 0.16
CA ALA A 45 3.72 10.27 -0.71
C ALA A 45 2.84 10.74 -1.88
N GLU A 46 2.00 9.85 -2.42
CA GLU A 46 0.98 10.19 -3.41
C GLU A 46 -0.08 11.13 -2.81
N PHE A 47 -0.59 10.82 -1.61
CA PHE A 47 -1.54 11.69 -0.90
C PHE A 47 -1.00 13.10 -0.69
N GLN A 48 0.29 13.27 -0.38
CA GLN A 48 0.89 14.61 -0.28
C GLN A 48 0.84 15.41 -1.59
N LYS A 49 0.91 14.72 -2.74
CA LYS A 49 0.96 15.35 -4.05
C LYS A 49 -0.42 15.59 -4.63
N SER A 50 -1.33 14.61 -4.53
CA SER A 50 -2.63 14.62 -5.19
C SER A 50 -3.81 14.77 -4.23
N GLY A 51 -3.59 14.65 -2.92
CA GLY A 51 -4.66 14.60 -1.92
C GLY A 51 -5.46 13.30 -1.94
N THR A 52 -5.01 12.28 -2.67
CA THR A 52 -5.71 10.99 -2.80
C THR A 52 -4.85 9.85 -2.28
N PHE A 53 -5.41 9.04 -1.39
CA PHE A 53 -4.76 7.83 -0.88
C PHE A 53 -5.40 6.59 -1.54
N PRO A 54 -4.62 5.60 -2.01
CA PRO A 54 -5.17 4.42 -2.67
C PRO A 54 -6.17 3.64 -1.80
N LEU A 55 -7.25 3.17 -2.42
CA LEU A 55 -8.34 2.45 -1.75
C LEU A 55 -8.23 0.93 -1.81
N GLU A 56 -7.31 0.44 -2.64
CA GLU A 56 -7.07 -0.99 -2.87
C GLU A 56 -5.58 -1.27 -2.74
N TRP A 57 -5.25 -2.37 -2.05
CA TRP A 57 -3.90 -2.73 -1.68
C TRP A 57 -3.69 -4.23 -1.78
N LYS A 58 -2.48 -4.66 -2.15
CA LYS A 58 -2.02 -6.04 -1.91
C LYS A 58 -1.18 -6.06 -0.65
N LEU A 59 -1.65 -6.73 0.39
CA LEU A 59 -1.05 -6.74 1.73
C LEU A 59 -1.09 -8.14 2.34
N PHE A 60 -0.23 -8.38 3.32
CA PHE A 60 -0.30 -9.57 4.15
C PHE A 60 -1.23 -9.34 5.34
N TYR A 61 -2.00 -10.35 5.72
CA TYR A 61 -2.82 -10.27 6.92
C TYR A 61 -2.00 -10.55 8.18
N LYS A 62 -2.09 -9.69 9.19
CA LYS A 62 -1.41 -9.86 10.49
C LYS A 62 -2.28 -10.55 11.52
N GLY A 63 -3.53 -10.11 11.67
CA GLY A 63 -4.42 -10.55 12.74
C GLY A 63 -5.51 -9.54 13.08
N LYS A 64 -6.36 -9.90 14.06
CA LYS A 64 -7.41 -9.03 14.60
C LYS A 64 -6.87 -8.18 15.75
N GLN A 65 -7.25 -6.91 15.79
CA GLN A 65 -6.99 -6.00 16.90
C GLN A 65 -8.26 -5.21 17.21
N GLY A 66 -9.00 -5.61 18.25
CA GLY A 66 -10.29 -5.03 18.57
C GLY A 66 -11.28 -5.17 17.40
N ASP A 67 -11.79 -4.04 16.92
CA ASP A 67 -12.77 -3.98 15.82
C ASP A 67 -12.12 -3.92 14.42
N PHE A 68 -10.80 -4.11 14.36
CA PHE A 68 -10.00 -4.01 13.15
C PHE A 68 -9.34 -5.36 12.81
N VAL A 69 -9.18 -5.59 11.51
CA VAL A 69 -8.23 -6.54 10.96
C VAL A 69 -7.03 -5.73 10.44
N VAL A 70 -5.83 -6.18 10.82
CA VAL A 70 -4.59 -5.46 10.53
C VAL A 70 -3.89 -6.16 9.39
N PHE A 71 -3.52 -5.37 8.39
CA PHE A 71 -2.72 -5.80 7.25
C PHE A 71 -1.41 -5.02 7.23
N TYR A 72 -0.39 -5.57 6.60
CA TYR A 72 0.92 -4.94 6.45
C TYR A 72 1.50 -5.16 5.06
N ASP A 73 2.29 -4.20 4.59
CA ASP A 73 3.03 -4.34 3.34
C ASP A 73 4.34 -5.12 3.53
N LEU A 74 5.11 -5.31 2.46
CA LEU A 74 6.41 -6.00 2.54
C LEU A 74 7.44 -5.31 3.45
N ASN A 75 7.27 -4.02 3.75
CA ASN A 75 8.14 -3.28 4.66
C ASN A 75 7.67 -3.35 6.11
N GLY A 76 6.50 -3.96 6.37
CA GLY A 76 5.89 -4.03 7.68
C GLY A 76 5.05 -2.79 8.05
N ASP A 77 4.82 -1.87 7.11
CA ASP A 77 3.94 -0.72 7.35
C ASP A 77 2.49 -1.18 7.36
N GLU A 78 1.75 -0.81 8.41
CA GLU A 78 0.41 -1.33 8.66
C GLU A 78 -0.71 -0.46 8.05
N ILE A 79 -1.80 -1.13 7.67
CA ILE A 79 -3.10 -0.51 7.41
C ILE A 79 -4.16 -1.25 8.23
N HIS A 80 -4.99 -0.49 8.93
CA HIS A 80 -6.02 -1.02 9.81
C HIS A 80 -7.39 -0.95 9.14
N TYR A 81 -8.05 -2.08 8.98
CA TYR A 81 -9.36 -2.16 8.33
C TYR A 81 -10.43 -2.50 9.38
N ARG A 82 -11.33 -1.56 9.65
CA ARG A 82 -12.50 -1.79 10.49
C ARG A 82 -13.46 -2.71 9.76
N TYR A 83 -13.65 -3.92 10.28
CA TYR A 83 -14.54 -4.91 9.68
C TYR A 83 -15.88 -5.01 10.40
N ARG A 84 -15.93 -4.65 11.69
CA ARG A 84 -17.14 -4.73 12.53
C ARG A 84 -17.50 -3.40 13.16
N ARG A 85 -18.78 -3.23 13.51
CA ARG A 85 -19.26 -2.02 14.21
C ARG A 85 -19.00 -2.06 15.71
N ASN A 86 -19.05 -3.26 16.28
CA ASN A 86 -18.81 -3.53 17.69
C ASN A 86 -18.50 -5.02 17.88
N LYS A 87 -18.18 -5.41 19.12
CA LYS A 87 -17.81 -6.80 19.48
C LYS A 87 -18.90 -7.87 19.32
N PHE A 88 -20.15 -7.49 19.08
CA PHE A 88 -21.30 -8.40 18.96
C PHE A 88 -21.73 -8.61 17.50
N ASP A 89 -21.03 -8.00 16.55
CA ASP A 89 -21.31 -8.09 15.12
C ASP A 89 -20.79 -9.43 14.57
N LEU A 90 -21.59 -10.49 14.78
CA LEU A 90 -21.22 -11.86 14.40
C LEU A 90 -21.11 -12.05 12.89
N ASP A 91 -21.90 -11.32 12.10
CA ASP A 91 -21.84 -11.36 10.65
C ASP A 91 -20.48 -10.87 10.15
N ALA A 92 -19.97 -9.80 10.75
CA ALA A 92 -18.63 -9.31 10.46
C ALA A 92 -17.53 -10.29 10.88
N GLU A 93 -17.69 -11.01 11.99
CA GLU A 93 -16.75 -12.07 12.39
C GLU A 93 -16.70 -13.21 11.37
N VAL A 94 -17.87 -13.64 10.89
CA VAL A 94 -17.98 -14.64 9.83
C VAL A 94 -17.37 -14.12 8.54
N PHE A 95 -17.55 -12.83 8.23
CA PHE A 95 -16.99 -12.22 7.03
C PHE A 95 -15.47 -12.30 6.97
N VAL A 96 -14.76 -12.15 8.09
CA VAL A 96 -13.28 -12.17 8.13
C VAL A 96 -12.69 -13.49 8.62
N LYS A 97 -13.52 -14.54 8.78
CA LYS A 97 -13.10 -15.82 9.40
C LYS A 97 -12.00 -16.53 8.60
N ASP A 98 -11.98 -16.31 7.29
CA ASP A 98 -11.08 -17.00 6.35
C ASP A 98 -9.75 -16.25 6.15
N LEU A 99 -9.52 -15.15 6.88
CA LEU A 99 -8.24 -14.46 6.90
C LEU A 99 -7.21 -15.29 7.69
N PHE A 100 -6.13 -15.68 7.01
CA PHE A 100 -5.06 -16.48 7.57
C PHE A 100 -3.79 -15.64 7.75
N PRO A 101 -3.22 -15.52 8.97
CA PRO A 101 -2.06 -14.69 9.22
C PRO A 101 -0.88 -15.07 8.32
N GLY A 102 -0.23 -14.08 7.72
CA GLY A 102 0.86 -14.24 6.77
C GLY A 102 0.43 -14.46 5.32
N ASN A 103 -0.86 -14.72 5.03
CA ASN A 103 -1.32 -14.86 3.66
C ASN A 103 -1.50 -13.48 2.98
N PRO A 104 -1.26 -13.42 1.66
CA PRO A 104 -1.44 -12.23 0.86
C PRO A 104 -2.91 -12.05 0.47
N TYR A 105 -3.38 -10.81 0.51
CA TYR A 105 -4.72 -10.45 0.11
C TYR A 105 -4.71 -9.18 -0.72
N ARG A 106 -5.55 -9.14 -1.73
CA ARG A 106 -6.01 -7.90 -2.35
C ARG A 106 -7.17 -7.39 -1.50
N VAL A 107 -6.95 -6.28 -0.80
CA VAL A 107 -7.88 -5.72 0.17
C VAL A 107 -8.37 -4.38 -0.35
N LYS A 108 -9.67 -4.15 -0.28
CA LYS A 108 -10.32 -2.92 -0.69
C LYS A 108 -11.12 -2.34 0.46
N GLY A 109 -11.01 -1.01 0.63
CA GLY A 109 -11.74 -0.31 1.68
C GLY A 109 -12.04 1.13 1.34
N GLU A 110 -12.90 1.72 2.17
CA GLU A 110 -13.15 3.17 2.18
C GLU A 110 -12.24 3.83 3.21
N TRP A 111 -11.47 4.84 2.81
CA TRP A 111 -10.59 5.55 3.73
C TRP A 111 -11.41 6.40 4.70
N ILE A 112 -11.26 6.17 6.00
CA ILE A 112 -12.08 6.85 7.03
C ILE A 112 -11.27 7.69 8.01
N GLY A 113 -9.94 7.55 7.99
CA GLY A 113 -9.06 8.32 8.85
C GLY A 113 -7.68 7.70 9.01
N TYR A 114 -6.99 8.06 10.08
CA TYR A 114 -5.69 7.50 10.45
C TYR A 114 -5.46 7.63 11.95
N TYR A 115 -4.61 6.77 12.50
CA TYR A 115 -4.03 6.97 13.83
C TYR A 115 -2.75 7.80 13.70
N PHE A 116 -2.54 8.75 14.60
CA PHE A 116 -1.24 9.40 14.76
C PHE A 116 -0.67 9.02 16.12
N TYR A 117 0.57 8.57 16.12
CA TYR A 117 1.29 8.21 17.33
C TYR A 117 2.36 9.25 17.58
N SER A 118 2.10 10.21 18.46
CA SER A 118 3.10 11.22 18.80
C SER A 118 4.39 10.57 19.29
N VAL A 119 5.50 11.23 18.99
CA VAL A 119 6.82 10.88 19.51
C VAL A 119 7.25 11.94 20.51
N ASP A 120 7.69 11.49 21.67
CA ASP A 120 8.23 12.35 22.71
C ASP A 120 9.61 12.89 22.30
N GLU A 121 10.13 13.90 23.01
CA GLU A 121 11.44 14.52 22.79
C GLU A 121 12.62 13.52 22.75
N ARG A 122 12.42 12.31 23.28
CA ARG A 122 13.40 11.22 23.31
C ARG A 122 13.27 10.22 22.15
N GLY A 123 12.43 10.49 21.16
CA GLY A 123 12.22 9.61 20.01
C GLY A 123 11.33 8.39 20.29
N LYS A 124 10.71 8.30 21.47
CA LYS A 124 9.84 7.19 21.84
C LYS A 124 8.41 7.43 21.37
N ARG A 125 7.84 6.46 20.64
CA ARG A 125 6.45 6.46 20.19
C ARG A 125 5.51 6.30 21.39
N SER A 126 4.50 7.16 21.47
CA SER A 126 3.39 7.02 22.42
C SER A 126 2.74 5.65 22.26
N SER A 127 2.35 5.03 23.37
CA SER A 127 1.62 3.75 23.35
C SER A 127 0.17 3.92 22.90
N LEU A 128 -0.40 5.13 23.04
CA LEU A 128 -1.79 5.41 22.74
C LEU A 128 -1.90 6.19 21.42
N PRO A 129 -2.52 5.60 20.38
CA PRO A 129 -2.79 6.31 19.15
C PRO A 129 -3.85 7.41 19.36
N THR A 130 -3.68 8.53 18.68
CA THR A 130 -4.73 9.55 18.54
C THR A 130 -5.50 9.29 17.24
N PRO A 131 -6.78 8.90 17.28
CA PRO A 131 -7.58 8.76 16.06
C PRO A 131 -7.88 10.12 15.44
N LYS A 132 -7.65 10.23 14.13
CA LYS A 132 -7.92 11.44 13.33
C LYS A 132 -8.87 11.08 12.20
N LYS A 133 -9.88 11.93 12.00
CA LYS A 133 -10.86 11.80 10.91
C LYS A 133 -10.40 12.57 9.68
N LEU A 134 -11.02 12.28 8.54
CA LEU A 134 -10.83 13.06 7.32
C LEU A 134 -11.49 14.45 7.41
N PRO A 135 -10.99 15.46 6.67
CA PRO A 135 -9.82 15.41 5.77
C PRO A 135 -8.50 15.32 6.54
N ALA A 136 -7.57 14.50 6.05
CA ALA A 136 -6.27 14.31 6.70
C ALA A 136 -5.33 15.49 6.40
N GLU A 137 -4.58 15.96 7.39
CA GLU A 137 -3.53 16.95 7.17
C GLU A 137 -2.36 16.32 6.40
N PRO A 138 -1.98 16.82 5.21
CA PRO A 138 -0.96 16.17 4.36
C PRO A 138 0.40 15.97 5.01
N LYS A 139 0.81 16.90 5.88
CA LYS A 139 2.10 16.79 6.60
C LYS A 139 2.03 15.76 7.71
N GLU A 140 0.93 15.72 8.47
CA GLU A 140 0.73 14.77 9.58
C GLU A 140 0.54 13.34 9.06
N PHE A 141 -0.29 13.15 8.03
CA PHE A 141 -0.56 11.82 7.49
C PHE A 141 0.64 11.20 6.77
N ALA A 142 1.50 12.00 6.15
CA ALA A 142 2.69 11.46 5.50
C ALA A 142 3.77 11.00 6.47
N ASP A 143 3.65 11.34 7.75
CA ASP A 143 4.58 10.86 8.76
C ASP A 143 4.54 9.33 8.85
N ARG A 144 5.69 8.72 9.13
CA ARG A 144 5.81 7.27 9.38
C ARG A 144 5.01 6.83 10.60
N GLN A 145 4.80 7.72 11.55
CA GLN A 145 4.04 7.47 12.78
C GLN A 145 2.54 7.35 12.53
N SER A 146 2.04 7.78 11.38
CA SER A 146 0.64 7.66 11.03
C SER A 146 0.31 6.24 10.56
N VAL A 147 -0.88 5.74 10.88
CA VAL A 147 -1.38 4.44 10.40
C VAL A 147 -2.73 4.66 9.72
N PRO A 148 -2.87 4.41 8.41
CA PRO A 148 -4.14 4.59 7.71
C PRO A 148 -5.23 3.65 8.24
N ILE A 149 -6.45 4.18 8.33
CA ILE A 149 -7.63 3.44 8.78
C ILE A 149 -8.69 3.42 7.69
N PHE A 150 -9.17 2.23 7.38
CA PHE A 150 -10.21 1.97 6.39
C PHE A 150 -11.42 1.32 7.01
N LYS A 151 -12.58 1.48 6.38
CA LYS A 151 -13.69 0.54 6.51
C LYS A 151 -13.49 -0.57 5.49
N LEU A 152 -13.45 -1.82 5.95
CA LEU A 152 -13.29 -2.98 5.07
C LEU A 152 -14.52 -3.12 4.17
N ILE A 153 -14.29 -3.27 2.87
CA ILE A 153 -15.34 -3.54 1.87
C ILE A 153 -15.20 -4.98 1.37
N GLU A 154 -13.98 -5.38 1.02
CA GLU A 154 -13.71 -6.65 0.36
C GLU A 154 -12.26 -7.09 0.63
N TYR A 155 -12.05 -8.40 0.66
CA TYR A 155 -10.71 -8.98 0.56
C TYR A 155 -10.76 -10.26 -0.28
N ILE A 156 -9.72 -10.48 -1.09
CA ILE A 156 -9.56 -11.68 -1.92
C ILE A 156 -8.15 -12.19 -1.70
N GLU A 157 -8.03 -13.47 -1.35
CA GLU A 157 -6.73 -14.14 -1.22
C GLU A 157 -6.03 -14.16 -2.58
N VAL A 158 -4.78 -13.69 -2.62
CA VAL A 158 -3.98 -13.76 -3.84
C VAL A 158 -3.42 -15.18 -3.93
N ARG A 159 -3.81 -15.94 -4.96
CA ARG A 159 -3.27 -17.27 -5.23
C ARG A 159 -2.15 -17.20 -6.26
N THR A 160 -1.24 -18.16 -6.22
CA THR A 160 -0.06 -18.23 -7.10
C THR A 160 -0.45 -18.28 -8.59
N ASP A 161 -1.62 -18.82 -8.91
CA ASP A 161 -2.06 -19.06 -10.29
C ASP A 161 -2.46 -17.78 -11.05
N ASP A 162 -2.77 -16.68 -10.34
CA ASP A 162 -3.13 -15.38 -10.94
C ASP A 162 -1.92 -14.59 -11.47
N LEU A 163 -0.69 -15.10 -11.30
CA LEU A 163 0.57 -14.44 -11.72
C LEU A 163 1.21 -15.05 -12.98
N LEU A 164 0.55 -16.00 -13.65
CA LEU A 164 1.06 -16.66 -14.86
C LEU A 164 0.59 -16.05 -16.19
N TYR A 165 -0.03 -14.87 -16.19
CA TYR A 165 -0.51 -14.19 -17.40
C TYR A 165 0.01 -12.75 -17.53
#